data_AF-K1SVJ6-F1
#
_entry.id   AF-K1SVJ6-F1
#
_cell.length_a   1.000
_cell.length_b   1.000
_cell.length_c   1.000
_cell.angle_alpha   90.00
_cell.angle_beta   90.00
_cell.angle_gamma   90.00
#
_symmetry.space_group_name_H-M   'P 1'
#
loop_
_entity.id
_entity.type
_entity.pdbx_description
1 polymer ?
#
loop_
_entity_poly.entity_id
_entity_poly.type
_entity_poly.pdbx_seq_one_letter_code
_entity_poly.pdbx_strand_id
1 'polypeptide(L)'
;MKKRFGQIKDYESWLEPVLVSNTLELLDKEIPRLRDKIQSVQLCFTTDPFMEGYPEVSQMSIAAIRKLNEAGIKCTTLTKGLLPIELAELSPENEYGITLITLDEAYREQMEPGAAS
;
A
#
# COMPACT_ATOMS: atom_id res chain seq x y z
N MET A 1 18.01 -11.17 -5.91
CA MET A 1 18.10 -12.26 -4.91
C MET A 1 17.12 -13.40 -5.17
N LYS A 2 15.81 -13.15 -5.32
CA LYS A 2 14.80 -14.23 -5.45
C LYS A 2 15.01 -15.19 -6.63
N LYS A 3 15.42 -14.68 -7.81
CA LYS A 3 15.78 -15.52 -8.98
C LYS A 3 16.99 -16.43 -8.71
N ARG A 4 18.02 -15.91 -8.02
CA ARG A 4 19.24 -16.67 -7.68
C ARG A 4 18.95 -17.83 -6.71
N PHE A 5 17.92 -17.72 -5.89
CA PHE A 5 17.50 -18.75 -4.94
C PHE A 5 16.31 -19.60 -5.44
N GLY A 6 15.96 -19.51 -6.72
CA GLY A 6 14.89 -20.33 -7.32
C GLY A 6 13.48 -20.05 -6.81
N GLN A 7 13.25 -18.90 -6.14
CA GLN A 7 11.94 -18.54 -5.61
C GLN A 7 10.99 -17.98 -6.69
N ILE A 8 11.54 -17.59 -7.83
CA ILE A 8 10.80 -17.11 -9.00
C ILE A 8 11.37 -17.76 -10.27
N LYS A 9 10.50 -18.03 -11.23
CA LYS A 9 10.86 -18.64 -12.52
C LYS A 9 11.49 -17.62 -13.47
N ASP A 10 10.90 -16.43 -13.53
CA ASP A 10 11.26 -15.37 -14.46
C ASP A 10 10.92 -13.99 -13.88
N TYR A 11 11.13 -12.93 -14.67
CA TYR A 11 10.87 -11.56 -14.27
C TYR A 11 9.37 -11.23 -14.26
N GLU A 12 8.60 -11.81 -15.17
CA GLU A 12 7.15 -11.56 -15.24
C GLU A 12 6.44 -12.09 -13.99
N SER A 13 6.74 -13.33 -13.58
CA SER A 13 6.25 -13.90 -12.31
C SER A 13 6.73 -13.16 -11.07
N TRP A 14 7.77 -12.32 -11.19
CA TRP A 14 8.22 -11.45 -10.11
C TRP A 14 7.42 -10.15 -9.99
N LEU A 15 6.82 -9.70 -11.10
CA LEU A 15 5.99 -8.51 -11.14
C LEU A 15 4.57 -8.76 -10.66
N GLU A 16 4.09 -10.01 -10.72
CA GLU A 16 2.77 -10.38 -10.22
C GLU A 16 2.67 -10.15 -8.70
N PRO A 17 1.71 -9.34 -8.23
CA PRO A 17 1.53 -9.15 -6.80
C PRO A 17 0.99 -10.40 -6.14
N VAL A 18 1.42 -10.60 -4.89
CA VAL A 18 0.90 -11.64 -4.02
C VAL A 18 0.06 -10.98 -2.96
N LEU A 19 -1.25 -11.24 -3.00
CA LEU A 19 -2.17 -10.75 -1.99
C LEU A 19 -2.08 -11.60 -0.72
N VAL A 20 -1.88 -10.94 0.42
CA VAL A 20 -2.05 -11.56 1.74
C VAL A 20 -3.55 -11.63 2.02
N SER A 21 -4.19 -12.71 1.56
CA SER A 21 -5.66 -12.84 1.58
C SER A 21 -6.26 -12.80 2.98
N ASN A 22 -5.49 -13.17 4.00
CA ASN A 22 -5.90 -13.16 5.40
C ASN A 22 -5.52 -11.86 6.15
N THR A 23 -5.19 -10.77 5.46
CA THR A 23 -4.80 -9.48 6.07
C THR A 23 -5.79 -9.03 7.16
N LEU A 24 -7.09 -9.08 6.88
CA LEU A 24 -8.11 -8.63 7.84
C LEU A 24 -8.15 -9.48 9.11
N GLU A 25 -7.97 -10.80 8.97
CA GLU A 25 -7.94 -11.75 10.09
C GLU A 25 -6.68 -11.55 10.96
N LEU A 26 -5.56 -11.19 10.34
CA LEU A 26 -4.34 -10.83 11.05
C LEU A 26 -4.53 -9.54 11.84
N LEU A 27 -5.18 -8.53 11.25
CA LEU A 27 -5.51 -7.28 11.93
C LEU A 27 -6.44 -7.51 13.11
N ASP A 28 -7.45 -8.38 12.99
CA ASP A 28 -8.34 -8.73 14.10
C ASP A 28 -7.59 -9.31 15.31
N LYS A 29 -6.46 -10.00 15.09
CA LYS A 29 -5.61 -10.56 16.14
C LYS A 29 -4.63 -9.55 16.72
N GLU A 30 -4.05 -8.70 15.88
CA GLU A 30 -2.96 -7.80 16.28
C GLU A 30 -3.45 -6.46 16.85
N ILE A 31 -4.57 -5.93 16.36
CA ILE A 31 -5.13 -4.65 16.83
C ILE A 31 -5.35 -4.65 18.36
N PRO A 32 -6.02 -5.65 18.98
CA PRO A 32 -6.23 -5.66 20.43
C PRO A 32 -4.93 -5.69 21.25
N ARG A 33 -3.84 -6.20 20.66
CA ARG A 33 -2.54 -6.36 21.34
C ARG A 33 -1.68 -5.11 21.27
N LEU A 34 -1.85 -4.33 20.20
CA LEU A 34 -0.96 -3.24 19.82
C LEU A 34 -1.61 -1.86 19.86
N ARG A 35 -2.94 -1.76 19.83
CA ARG A 35 -3.72 -0.51 19.84
C ARG A 35 -3.16 0.53 20.80
N ASP A 36 -2.96 0.16 22.07
CA ASP A 36 -2.57 1.12 23.11
C ASP A 36 -1.07 1.50 23.04
N LYS A 37 -0.32 0.87 22.13
CA LYS A 37 1.14 1.06 21.96
C LYS A 37 1.49 1.79 20.67
N ILE A 38 0.57 1.86 19.70
CA ILE A 38 0.84 2.43 18.39
C ILE A 38 0.06 3.73 18.20
N GLN A 39 0.75 4.75 17.69
CA GLN A 39 0.14 6.04 17.39
C GLN A 39 -0.48 6.05 15.99
N SER A 40 0.13 5.35 15.04
CA SER A 40 -0.29 5.30 13.65
C SER A 40 0.25 4.05 12.96
N VAL A 41 -0.42 3.61 11.90
CA VAL A 41 0.09 2.58 10.99
C VAL A 41 0.50 3.22 9.67
N GLN A 42 1.72 2.94 9.21
CA GLN A 42 2.22 3.42 7.93
C GLN A 42 2.09 2.33 6.86
N LEU A 43 1.39 2.63 5.77
CA LEU A 43 1.26 1.79 4.58
C LEU A 43 2.21 2.33 3.52
N CYS A 44 3.49 1.99 3.65
CA CYS A 44 4.57 2.50 2.79
C CYS A 44 5.68 1.45 2.58
N PHE A 45 5.30 0.19 2.34
CA PHE A 45 6.25 -0.92 2.19
C PHE A 45 7.01 -0.88 0.85
N THR A 46 7.72 -1.96 0.52
CA THR A 46 8.49 -2.10 -0.73
C THR A 46 7.65 -2.02 -2.00
N THR A 47 6.35 -2.25 -1.90
CA THR A 47 5.38 -2.16 -2.99
C THR A 47 4.35 -1.10 -2.65
N ASP A 48 3.79 -0.48 -3.69
CA ASP A 48 2.74 0.52 -3.55
C ASP A 48 1.51 -0.07 -2.82
N PRO A 49 0.91 0.63 -1.84
CA PRO A 49 -0.24 0.12 -1.10
C PRO A 49 -1.51 -0.01 -1.95
N PHE A 50 -1.65 0.77 -3.02
CA PHE A 50 -2.83 0.73 -3.89
C PHE A 50 -2.57 0.03 -5.20
N MET A 51 -1.31 0.05 -5.66
CA MET A 51 -0.79 -0.70 -6.79
C MET A 51 -1.72 -0.61 -8.00
N GLU A 52 -1.70 0.56 -8.65
CA GLU A 52 -2.53 0.88 -9.82
C GLU A 52 -2.54 -0.28 -10.84
N GLY A 53 -3.74 -0.65 -11.31
CA GLY A 53 -3.94 -1.83 -12.16
C GLY A 53 -4.25 -3.15 -11.42
N TYR A 54 -4.17 -3.18 -10.09
CA TYR A 54 -4.52 -4.35 -9.27
C TYR A 54 -5.62 -4.03 -8.24
N PRO A 55 -6.90 -4.02 -8.65
CA PRO A 55 -8.02 -3.62 -7.79
C PRO A 55 -8.11 -4.40 -6.48
N GLU A 56 -7.74 -5.68 -6.47
CA GLU A 56 -7.73 -6.53 -5.28
C GLU A 56 -6.75 -6.05 -4.21
N VAL A 57 -5.61 -5.47 -4.61
CA VAL A 57 -4.61 -4.91 -3.69
C VAL A 57 -5.17 -3.62 -3.09
N SER A 58 -5.68 -2.72 -3.94
CA SER A 58 -6.30 -1.46 -3.49
C SER A 58 -7.46 -1.72 -2.54
N GLN A 59 -8.39 -2.63 -2.89
CA GLN A 59 -9.53 -3.00 -2.06
C GLN A 59 -9.09 -3.56 -0.69
N MET A 60 -8.09 -4.44 -0.66
CA MET A 60 -7.55 -4.97 0.59
C MET A 60 -6.94 -3.87 1.46
N SER A 61 -6.17 -2.94 0.86
CA SER A 61 -5.58 -1.81 1.57
C SER A 61 -6.63 -0.86 2.14
N ILE A 62 -7.67 -0.52 1.36
CA ILE A 62 -8.79 0.30 1.85
C ILE A 62 -9.54 -0.40 2.99
N ALA A 63 -9.80 -1.71 2.86
CA ALA A 63 -10.44 -2.50 3.92
C ALA A 63 -9.59 -2.55 5.20
N ALA A 64 -8.26 -2.69 5.06
CA ALA A 64 -7.33 -2.66 6.17
C ALA A 64 -7.31 -1.29 6.89
N ILE A 65 -7.24 -0.19 6.14
CA ILE A 65 -7.30 1.17 6.70
C ILE A 65 -8.62 1.39 7.43
N ARG A 66 -9.74 0.99 6.83
CA ARG A 66 -11.07 1.11 7.45
C ARG A 66 -11.13 0.38 8.80
N LYS A 67 -10.65 -0.86 8.86
CA LYS A 67 -10.58 -1.65 10.09
C LYS A 67 -9.69 -1.01 11.17
N LEU A 68 -8.55 -0.43 10.77
CA LEU A 68 -7.68 0.30 11.68
C LEU A 68 -8.34 1.58 12.20
N ASN A 69 -9.05 2.32 11.34
CA ASN A 69 -9.78 3.52 11.72
C ASN A 69 -10.96 3.21 12.67
N GLU A 70 -11.70 2.13 12.44
CA GLU A 70 -12.72 1.63 13.39
C GLU A 70 -12.12 1.29 14.75
N ALA A 71 -10.84 0.90 14.77
CA ALA A 71 -10.09 0.68 15.99
C ALA A 71 -9.48 1.95 16.60
N GLY A 72 -9.75 3.14 16.06
CA GLY A 72 -9.21 4.41 16.54
C GLY A 72 -7.73 4.61 16.21
N ILE A 73 -7.20 3.89 15.22
CA ILE A 73 -5.80 3.98 14.81
C ILE A 73 -5.75 4.76 13.48
N LYS A 74 -5.04 5.89 13.48
CA LYS A 74 -4.81 6.66 12.26
C LYS A 74 -3.84 5.93 11.32
N CYS A 75 -4.04 6.08 10.02
CA CYS A 75 -3.19 5.51 9.00
C CYS A 75 -2.49 6.61 8.20
N THR A 76 -1.23 6.36 7.85
CA THR A 76 -0.48 7.19 6.90
C THR A 76 -0.16 6.36 5.67
N THR A 77 -0.43 6.87 4.47
CA THR A 77 -0.12 6.16 3.21
C THR A 77 0.87 6.95 2.38
N LEU A 78 1.73 6.23 1.66
CA LEU A 78 2.63 6.81 0.67
C LEU A 78 2.54 5.98 -0.61
N THR A 79 2.08 6.61 -1.69
CA THR A 79 1.91 6.00 -3.03
C THR A 79 2.84 6.64 -4.04
N LYS A 80 3.07 5.95 -5.17
CA LYS A 80 3.76 6.50 -6.34
C LYS A 80 2.75 7.03 -7.34
N GLY A 81 2.35 8.30 -7.15
CA GLY A 81 1.54 9.05 -8.10
C GLY A 81 0.11 9.30 -7.64
N LEU A 82 -0.75 8.28 -7.72
CA LEU A 82 -2.20 8.44 -7.55
C LEU A 82 -2.72 7.88 -6.21
N LEU A 83 -3.67 8.61 -5.63
CA LEU A 83 -4.41 8.22 -4.43
C LEU A 83 -5.83 7.80 -4.82
N PRO A 84 -6.34 6.65 -4.34
CA PRO A 84 -7.73 6.26 -4.56
C PRO A 84 -8.71 7.26 -3.93
N ILE A 85 -9.83 7.52 -4.61
CA ILE A 85 -10.85 8.45 -4.14
C ILE A 85 -11.55 7.97 -2.86
N GLU A 86 -11.59 6.66 -2.66
CA GLU A 86 -12.16 5.99 -1.48
C GLU A 86 -11.49 6.42 -0.18
N LEU A 87 -10.24 6.90 -0.24
CA LEU A 87 -9.53 7.45 0.92
C LEU A 87 -10.23 8.67 1.52
N ALA A 88 -11.00 9.41 0.72
CA ALA A 88 -11.78 10.56 1.16
C ALA A 88 -12.97 10.17 2.07
N GLU A 89 -13.38 8.89 2.05
CA GLU A 89 -14.46 8.35 2.88
C GLU A 89 -13.97 7.78 4.21
N LEU A 90 -12.65 7.76 4.45
CA LEU A 90 -12.03 7.20 5.64
C LEU A 90 -11.82 8.27 6.71
N SER A 91 -11.15 7.90 7.82
CA SER A 91 -10.93 8.84 8.92
C SER A 91 -10.20 10.10 8.44
N PRO A 92 -10.68 11.31 8.80
CA PRO A 92 -10.00 12.56 8.46
C PRO A 92 -8.67 12.75 9.22
N GLU A 93 -8.39 11.91 10.21
CA GLU A 93 -7.09 11.89 10.91
C GLU A 93 -5.99 11.16 10.11
N ASN A 94 -6.37 10.46 9.05
CA ASN A 94 -5.40 9.81 8.18
C ASN A 94 -4.59 10.83 7.39
N GLU A 95 -3.36 10.46 7.05
CA GLU A 95 -2.44 11.28 6.29
C GLU A 95 -2.11 10.58 4.97
N TYR A 96 -2.27 11.26 3.84
CA TYR A 96 -2.04 10.67 2.52
C TYR A 96 -0.99 11.46 1.77
N GLY A 97 0.07 10.76 1.34
CA GLY A 97 1.17 11.35 0.60
C GLY A 97 1.39 10.65 -0.74
N ILE A 98 1.91 11.39 -1.70
CA ILE A 98 2.44 10.87 -2.96
C ILE A 98 3.93 11.14 -3.03
N THR A 99 4.68 10.23 -3.64
CA THR A 99 6.08 10.48 -3.98
C THR A 99 6.13 11.25 -5.30
N LEU A 100 6.79 12.40 -5.31
CA LEU A 100 7.03 13.22 -6.50
C LEU A 100 8.54 13.42 -6.66
N ILE A 101 9.11 12.88 -7.73
CA ILE A 101 10.56 12.93 -7.99
C ILE A 101 10.98 14.05 -8.97
N THR A 102 10.06 14.49 -9.82
CA THR A 102 10.28 15.53 -10.84
C THR A 102 8.94 16.08 -11.33
N LEU A 103 8.96 17.22 -12.00
CA LEU A 103 7.84 17.73 -12.81
C LEU A 103 8.03 17.48 -14.32
N ASP A 104 9.18 16.92 -14.72
CA ASP A 104 9.47 16.52 -16.09
C ASP A 104 8.98 15.09 -16.32
N GLU A 105 7.87 14.94 -17.06
CA GLU A 105 7.26 13.64 -17.31
C GLU A 105 8.19 12.68 -18.06
N ALA A 106 9.02 13.16 -18.98
CA ALA A 106 9.96 12.28 -19.68
C ALA A 106 11.02 11.72 -18.73
N TYR A 107 11.48 12.53 -17.77
CA TYR A 107 12.39 12.08 -16.72
C TYR A 107 11.70 11.13 -15.74
N ARG A 108 10.45 11.39 -15.35
CA ARG A 108 9.67 10.51 -14.47
C ARG A 108 9.51 9.13 -15.10
N GLU A 109 9.08 9.04 -16.35
CA GLU A 109 8.89 7.76 -17.06
C GLU A 109 10.21 6.98 -17.18
N GLN A 110 11.33 7.67 -17.39
CA GLN A 110 12.64 7.03 -17.44
C GLN A 110 13.06 6.45 -16.08
N MET A 111 12.82 7.19 -14.99
CA MET A 111 13.28 6.81 -13.65
C MET A 111 12.32 5.88 -12.91
N GLU A 112 11.01 6.04 -13.12
CA GLU A 112 9.94 5.27 -12.49
C GLU A 112 8.91 4.81 -13.54
N PRO A 113 9.30 3.92 -14.47
CA PRO A 113 8.43 3.50 -15.59
C PRO A 113 7.14 2.78 -15.18
N GLY A 114 7.02 2.36 -13.92
CA GLY A 114 5.81 1.73 -13.37
C GLY A 114 5.09 2.56 -12.31
N ALA A 115 5.47 3.84 -12.12
CA ALA A 115 4.72 4.73 -11.25
C ALA A 115 3.40 5.15 -11.91
N ALA A 116 2.34 5.28 -11.12
CA ALA A 116 1.09 5.85 -11.60
C ALA A 116 1.31 7.35 -11.92
N SER A 117 0.60 7.85 -12.94
CA SER A 117 0.68 9.24 -13.41
C SER A 117 -0.63 9.69 -14.02
#